data_AF-B1WV16-F1
#
_entry.id   AF-B1WV16-F1
#
_cell.length_a   1.000
_cell.length_b   1.000
_cell.length_c   1.000
_cell.angle_alpha   90.00
_cell.angle_beta   90.00
_cell.angle_gamma   90.00
#
_symmetry.space_group_name_H-M   'P 1'
#
loop_
_entity.id
_entity.type
_entity.pdbx_description
1 polymer ?
#
loop_
_entity_poly.entity_id
_entity_poly.type
_entity_poly.pdbx_seq_one_letter_code
_entity_poly.pdbx_strand_id
1 'polypeptide(L)' 'MAFFASIKKSISLLVVVYTLRGNIIRLISARRATKQERKTYET' A
#
# COMPACT_ATOMS: atom_id res chain seq x y z
N MET A 1 0.06 11.98 -4.12
CA MET A 1 1.10 11.05 -3.63
C MET A 1 0.47 9.70 -3.32
N ALA A 2 1.05 8.60 -3.78
CA ALA A 2 0.66 7.24 -3.37
C ALA A 2 1.48 6.83 -2.14
N PHE A 3 0.90 6.13 -1.18
CA PHE A 3 1.58 5.72 0.04
C PHE A 3 1.21 4.26 0.33
N PHE A 4 2.25 3.45 0.52
CA PHE A 4 2.17 1.99 0.51
C PHE A 4 1.95 1.47 1.93
N ALA A 5 0.99 0.55 2.12
CA ALA A 5 0.60 0.05 3.43
C ALA A 5 0.83 -1.46 3.54
N SER A 6 1.73 -1.88 4.45
CA SER A 6 1.97 -3.29 4.76
C SER A 6 1.08 -3.75 5.91
N ILE A 7 0.25 -4.78 5.70
CA ILE A 7 -0.58 -5.39 6.75
C ILE A 7 -0.01 -6.79 7.06
N LYS A 8 0.65 -6.96 8.21
CA LYS A 8 1.21 -8.27 8.64
C LYS A 8 0.15 -9.14 9.30
N LYS A 9 -0.33 -10.16 8.57
CA LYS A 9 -0.90 -11.41 9.13
C LYS A 9 -0.54 -12.65 8.29
N SER A 10 -0.09 -12.42 7.06
CA SER A 10 0.63 -13.31 6.16
C SER A 10 1.47 -12.41 5.22
N ILE A 11 2.54 -12.90 4.58
CA ILE A 11 3.50 -12.07 3.79
C ILE A 11 2.86 -11.63 2.45
N SER A 12 1.80 -10.83 2.54
CA SER A 12 1.14 -10.23 1.39
C SER A 12 1.17 -8.71 1.56
N LEU A 13 2.12 -8.09 0.86
CA LEU A 13 2.20 -6.64 0.76
C LEU A 13 1.05 -6.09 -0.10
N LEU A 14 0.43 -5.00 0.37
CA LEU A 14 -0.66 -4.30 -0.30
C LEU A 14 -0.19 -2.92 -0.74
N VAL A 15 -0.36 -2.62 -2.02
CA VAL A 15 -0.10 -1.30 -2.57
C VAL A 15 -1.41 -0.53 -2.58
N VAL A 16 -1.40 0.66 -1.99
CA VAL A 16 -2.58 1.49 -1.83
C VAL A 16 -2.32 2.87 -2.42
N VAL A 17 -3.31 3.39 -3.14
CA VAL A 17 -3.37 4.78 -3.56
C VAL A 17 -4.51 5.42 -2.80
N TYR A 18 -4.23 6.50 -2.07
CA TYR A 18 -5.26 7.24 -1.33
C TYR A 18 -5.10 8.75 -1.53
N THR A 19 -6.16 9.47 -1.19
CA THR A 19 -6.10 10.91 -0.94
C THR A 19 -6.36 11.20 0.53
N LEU A 20 -5.77 12.29 1.01
CA LEU A 20 -6.13 12.89 2.29
C LEU A 20 -7.00 14.10 2.02
N ARG A 21 -8.13 14.17 2.73
CA ARG A 21 -8.98 15.36 2.75
C ARG A 21 -9.25 15.72 4.21
N GLY A 22 -8.50 16.69 4.73
CA GLY A 22 -8.44 16.94 6.17
C GLY A 22 -7.90 15.70 6.89
N ASN A 23 -8.66 15.17 7.84
CA ASN A 23 -8.34 13.94 8.60
C ASN A 23 -8.99 12.67 8.05
N ILE A 24 -9.53 12.70 6.83
CA ILE A 24 -10.18 11.54 6.21
C ILE A 24 -9.28 10.97 5.12
N ILE A 25 -8.98 9.68 5.21
CA ILE A 25 -8.27 8.91 4.17
C ILE A 25 -9.32 8.36 3.19
N ARG A 26 -9.26 8.76 1.93
CA ARG A 26 -10.07 8.19 0.85
C ARG A 26 -9.21 7.25 0.01
N LEU A 27 -9.50 5.96 0.06
CA LEU A 27 -8.87 4.96 -0.79
C LEU A 27 -9.34 5.14 -2.25
N ILE A 28 -8.39 5.25 -3.17
CA ILE A 28 -8.63 5.31 -4.62
C ILE A 28 -8.42 3.92 -5.23
N SER A 29 -7.38 3.22 -4.81
CA SER A 29 -7.04 1.89 -5.32
C SER A 29 -6.31 1.08 -4.27
N ALA A 30 -6.57 -0.24 -4.26
CA ALA A 30 -5.82 -1.20 -3.49
C ALA A 30 -5.53 -2.41 -4.39
N ARG A 31 -4.25 -2.79 -4.48
CA ARG A 31 -3.82 -3.97 -5.22
C ARG A 31 -2.73 -4.73 -4.50
N ARG A 32 -2.56 -6.00 -4.86
CA ARG A 32 -1.44 -6.80 -4.36
C ARG A 32 -0.12 -6.24 -4.88
N ALA A 33 0.89 -6.19 -4.01
CA ALA A 33 2.24 -5.84 -4.42
C ALA A 33 2.83 -6.93 -5.33
N THR A 34 3.41 -6.49 -6.45
CA THR A 34 4.15 -7.35 -7.37
C THR A 34 5.46 -7.85 -6.73
N LYS A 35 6.05 -8.92 -7.25
CA LYS A 35 7.32 -9.47 -6.74
C LYS A 35 8.45 -8.42 -6.74
N GLN A 36 8.47 -7.52 -7.72
CA GLN A 36 9.48 -6.47 -7.81
C GLN A 36 9.31 -5.42 -6.70
N GLU A 37 8.07 -4.95 -6.51
CA GLU A 37 7.73 -4.00 -5.43
C GLU A 37 8.02 -4.59 -4.05
N ARG A 38 7.72 -5.88 -3.85
CA ARG A 38 8.04 -6.57 -2.59
C ARG A 38 9.52 -6.47 -2.25
N LYS A 39 10.42 -6.72 -3.20
CA LYS A 39 11.87 -6.60 -2.97
C LYS A 39 12.28 -5.19 -2.56
N THR A 40 11.66 -4.17 -3.15
CA THR A 40 11.93 -2.76 -2.81
C THR A 40 11.47 -2.39 -1.40
N TYR A 41 10.47 -3.07 -0.85
CA TYR A 41 9.89 -2.76 0.47
C TYR A 41 10.24 -3.75 1.58
N GLU A 42 10.83 -4.90 1.25
CA GLU A 42 11.28 -5.93 2.20
C GLU A 42 12.77 -5.79 2.59
N THR A 43 13.49 -4.80 2.03
CA THR A 43 14.88 -4.46 2.40
C THR A 43 14.88 -3.40 3.51
#